data_AF-A0A7I8BPT9-F1
#
_entry.id   AF-A0A7I8BPT9-F1
#
_cell.length_a   1.000
_cell.length_b   1.000
_cell.length_c   1.000
_cell.angle_alpha   90.00
_cell.angle_beta   90.00
_cell.angle_gamma   90.00
#
_symmetry.space_group_name_H-M   'P 1'
#
loop_
_entity.id
_entity.type
_entity.pdbx_description
1 polymer ?
#
loop_
_entity_poly.entity_id
_entity_poly.type
_entity_poly.pdbx_seq_one_letter_code
_entity_poly.pdbx_strand_id
1 'polypeptide(L)'
;MTFGHFRALKWFLPELWTQREKFSFHLNGAFVRDLCERVPGVLAADERVLHPRDPNPQPNRSHAPRALQKLRALFPALKDAQVVESWAGLIDVLPDGIPVLDAAAQAQGLLVATGFCGHGFAMGPIVGRLMAEWIVDGQPSLDLSAFRLQRFFDGTMQRPRSML
;
A
#
# COMPACT_ATOMS: atom_id res chain seq x y z
N MET A 1 11.44 1.57 -9.44
CA MET A 1 10.71 2.77 -8.95
C MET A 1 10.31 3.61 -10.16
N THR A 2 9.15 4.27 -10.13
CA THR A 2 8.70 5.22 -11.16
C THR A 2 8.45 6.59 -10.51
N PHE A 3 8.51 7.69 -11.25
CA PHE A 3 8.31 9.05 -10.76
C PHE A 3 6.92 9.29 -10.15
N GLY A 4 5.93 8.48 -10.52
CA GLY A 4 4.62 8.46 -9.86
C GLY A 4 4.69 8.20 -8.36
N HIS A 5 5.73 7.51 -7.89
CA HIS A 5 5.99 7.29 -6.46
C HIS A 5 6.34 8.57 -5.70
N PHE A 6 6.78 9.63 -6.39
CA PHE A 6 7.09 10.92 -5.76
C PHE A 6 5.88 11.84 -5.58
N ARG A 7 4.73 11.53 -6.20
CA ARG A 7 3.52 12.37 -6.12
C ARG A 7 3.03 12.56 -4.67
N ALA A 8 3.23 11.54 -3.85
CA ALA A 8 2.86 11.51 -2.44
C ALA A 8 4.07 11.62 -1.50
N LEU A 9 5.27 11.89 -2.02
CA LEU A 9 6.52 11.82 -1.24
C LEU A 9 6.46 12.67 0.03
N LYS A 10 5.84 13.84 -0.04
CA LYS A 10 5.68 14.75 1.12
C LYS A 10 5.01 14.10 2.33
N TRP A 11 4.09 13.16 2.12
CA TRP A 11 3.40 12.46 3.19
C TRP A 11 4.23 11.35 3.82
N PHE A 12 5.19 10.80 3.07
CA PHE A 12 6.07 9.73 3.52
C PHE A 12 7.49 10.21 3.90
N LEU A 13 7.81 11.48 3.63
CA LEU A 13 9.14 12.08 3.81
C LEU A 13 9.66 11.97 5.26
N PRO A 14 8.85 12.26 6.29
CA PRO A 14 9.30 12.09 7.68
C PRO A 14 9.70 10.64 7.97
N GLU A 15 8.84 9.68 7.64
CA GLU A 15 9.08 8.25 7.87
C GLU A 15 10.24 7.70 7.02
N LEU A 16 10.37 8.15 5.77
CA LEU A 16 11.48 7.78 4.89
C LEU A 16 12.82 8.16 5.51
N TRP A 17 12.89 9.34 6.13
CA TRP A 17 14.09 9.82 6.79
C TRP A 17 14.44 9.01 8.05
N THR A 18 13.42 8.68 8.85
CA THR A 18 13.56 7.85 10.05
C THR A 18 13.98 6.43 9.72
N GLN A 19 13.48 5.85 8.62
CA GLN A 19 13.75 4.47 8.21
C GLN A 19 14.72 4.36 7.03
N ARG A 20 15.52 5.39 6.75
CA ARG A 20 16.39 5.46 5.55
C ARG A 20 17.31 4.24 5.35
N GLU A 21 17.73 3.60 6.44
CA GLU A 21 18.60 2.41 6.43
C GLU A 21 17.89 1.15 5.92
N LYS A 22 16.55 1.12 5.97
CA LYS A 22 15.72 0.03 5.44
C LYS A 22 15.36 0.22 3.96
N PHE A 23 15.64 1.39 3.39
CA PHE A 23 15.35 1.70 1.99
C PHE A 23 16.57 1.49 1.10
N SER A 24 16.41 0.69 0.04
CA SER A 24 17.40 0.53 -1.02
C SER A 24 16.84 1.08 -2.33
N PHE A 25 17.47 2.12 -2.87
CA PHE A 25 17.09 2.67 -4.17
C PHE A 25 17.69 1.83 -5.30
N HIS A 26 16.83 1.33 -6.18
CA HIS A 26 17.25 0.60 -7.38
C HIS A 26 16.88 1.40 -8.63
N LEU A 27 17.89 1.97 -9.27
CA LEU A 27 17.78 2.60 -10.59
C LEU A 27 17.94 1.51 -11.64
N ASN A 28 16.82 1.01 -12.17
CA ASN A 28 16.82 -0.06 -13.18
C ASN A 28 16.19 0.41 -14.49
N GLY A 29 16.16 -0.46 -15.51
CA GLY A 29 15.57 -0.13 -16.82
C GLY A 29 14.10 0.29 -16.76
N ALA A 30 13.35 -0.11 -15.72
CA ALA A 30 11.98 0.36 -15.50
C ALA A 30 11.93 1.84 -15.06
N PHE A 31 12.88 2.27 -14.24
CA PHE A 31 13.04 3.69 -13.87
C PHE A 31 13.40 4.54 -15.08
N VAL A 32 14.36 4.08 -15.90
CA VAL A 32 14.79 4.80 -17.11
C VAL A 32 13.64 4.90 -18.12
N ARG A 33 12.87 3.82 -18.30
CA ARG A 33 11.71 3.80 -19.19
C ARG A 33 10.63 4.79 -18.74
N ASP A 34 10.28 4.79 -17.46
CA ASP A 34 9.33 5.76 -16.90
C ASP A 34 9.84 7.20 -16.99
N LEU A 35 11.15 7.44 -16.89
CA LEU A 35 11.74 8.76 -17.14
C LEU A 35 11.57 9.19 -18.61
N CYS A 36 11.82 8.30 -19.57
CA CYS A 36 11.64 8.58 -21.01
C CYS A 36 10.18 8.84 -21.38
N GLU A 37 9.25 8.06 -20.84
CA GLU A 37 7.80 8.21 -21.05
C GLU A 37 7.24 9.55 -20.50
N ARG A 38 7.98 10.23 -19.61
CA ARG A 38 7.62 11.54 -19.03
C ARG A 38 8.21 12.73 -19.75
N VAL A 39 9.06 12.52 -20.76
CA VAL A 39 9.59 13.62 -21.58
C VAL A 39 8.44 14.20 -22.41
N PRO A 40 8.20 15.53 -22.35
CA PRO A 40 7.13 16.16 -23.12
C PRO A 40 7.23 15.82 -24.61
N GLY A 41 6.15 15.28 -25.19
CA GLY A 41 6.08 14.88 -26.60
C GLY A 41 6.32 13.38 -26.89
N VAL A 42 6.67 12.56 -25.89
CA VAL A 42 6.85 11.10 -26.06
C VAL A 42 5.54 10.33 -25.95
N LEU A 43 4.64 10.73 -25.05
CA LEU A 43 3.29 10.20 -24.90
C LEU A 43 2.27 11.34 -24.86
N ALA A 44 1.05 11.09 -25.33
CA ALA A 44 -0.04 12.06 -25.22
C ALA A 44 -0.41 12.27 -23.73
N ALA A 45 -0.81 13.50 -23.36
CA ALA A 45 -1.01 13.87 -21.95
C ALA A 45 -2.15 13.09 -21.26
N ASP A 46 -3.07 12.57 -22.05
CA ASP A 46 -4.20 11.69 -21.70
C ASP A 46 -3.83 10.20 -21.64
N GLU A 47 -2.72 9.78 -22.26
CA GLU A 47 -2.14 8.43 -22.18
C GLU A 47 -1.18 8.25 -21.00
N ARG A 48 -1.41 8.90 -19.85
CA ARG A 48 -0.62 8.57 -18.65
C ARG A 48 -0.99 7.19 -18.14
N VAL A 49 -0.39 6.17 -18.75
CA VAL A 49 -0.55 4.76 -18.41
C VAL A 49 -0.09 4.58 -16.96
N LEU A 50 -1.00 4.13 -16.10
CA LEU A 50 -0.60 3.45 -14.88
C LEU A 50 0.26 2.27 -15.33
N HIS A 51 1.60 2.36 -15.17
CA HIS A 51 2.47 1.29 -15.65
C HIS A 51 1.97 -0.07 -15.16
N PRO A 52 2.14 -1.13 -15.98
CA PRO A 52 1.82 -2.49 -15.56
C PRO A 52 2.46 -2.75 -14.19
N ARG A 53 1.63 -2.99 -13.18
CA ARG A 53 2.11 -3.51 -11.90
C ARG A 53 2.35 -4.98 -12.13
N ASP A 54 3.55 -5.46 -11.84
CA ASP A 54 3.82 -6.89 -11.82
C ASP A 54 2.97 -7.51 -10.71
N PRO A 55 1.95 -8.33 -11.03
CA PRO A 55 1.09 -8.93 -10.03
C PRO A 55 1.82 -10.03 -9.22
N ASN A 56 2.99 -10.47 -9.68
CA ASN A 56 3.69 -11.65 -9.16
C ASN A 56 5.08 -11.28 -8.62
N PRO A 57 5.16 -10.53 -7.50
CA PRO A 57 6.43 -10.20 -6.90
C PRO A 57 7.18 -11.48 -6.47
N GLN A 58 8.49 -11.52 -6.71
CA GLN A 58 9.31 -12.65 -6.30
C GLN A 58 9.60 -12.60 -4.79
N PRO A 59 9.53 -13.74 -4.07
CA PRO A 59 9.85 -13.78 -2.66
C PRO A 59 11.33 -13.47 -2.41
N ASN A 60 11.60 -12.69 -1.37
CA ASN A 60 12.97 -12.52 -0.90
C ASN A 60 13.44 -13.83 -0.26
N ARG A 61 14.37 -14.52 -0.94
CA ARG A 61 14.89 -15.84 -0.55
C ARG A 61 15.47 -15.88 0.87
N SER A 62 15.86 -14.74 1.44
CA SER A 62 16.43 -14.67 2.79
C SER A 62 15.40 -14.48 3.90
N HIS A 63 14.18 -14.00 3.60
CA HIS A 63 13.21 -13.62 4.64
C HIS A 63 12.64 -14.83 5.39
N ALA A 64 12.09 -15.82 4.69
CA ALA A 64 11.49 -16.99 5.33
C ALA A 64 12.50 -17.79 6.17
N PRO A 65 13.74 -18.09 5.70
CA PRO A 65 14.74 -18.75 6.54
C PRO A 65 15.12 -17.96 7.80
N ARG A 66 15.27 -16.63 7.69
CA ARG A 66 15.57 -15.76 8.85
C ARG A 66 14.41 -15.73 9.86
N ALA A 67 13.17 -15.68 9.37
CA ALA A 67 11.99 -15.73 10.23
C ALA A 67 11.90 -17.08 10.97
N LEU A 68 12.13 -18.20 10.27
CA LEU A 68 12.16 -19.53 10.86
C LEU A 68 13.28 -19.67 11.91
N GLN A 69 14.47 -19.10 11.67
CA GLN A 69 15.54 -19.08 12.65
C GLN A 69 15.12 -18.37 13.95
N LYS A 70 14.46 -17.21 13.84
CA LYS A 70 13.91 -16.49 15.00
C LYS A 70 12.83 -17.30 15.71
N LEU A 71 11.91 -17.91 14.97
CA LEU A 71 10.86 -18.76 15.53
C LEU A 71 11.44 -19.97 16.28
N ARG A 72 12.47 -20.63 15.76
CA ARG A 72 13.17 -21.73 16.44
C ARG A 72 13.84 -21.29 17.74
N ALA A 73 14.40 -20.08 17.77
CA ALA A 73 15.00 -19.52 18.98
C ALA A 73 13.95 -19.21 20.06
N LEU A 74 12.75 -18.75 19.66
CA LEU A 74 11.64 -18.46 20.56
C LEU A 74 10.86 -19.72 20.99
N PHE A 75 10.74 -20.70 20.10
CA PHE A 75 9.95 -21.90 20.27
C PHE A 75 10.80 -23.14 19.94
N PRO A 76 11.49 -23.72 20.94
CA PRO A 76 12.37 -24.89 20.73
C PRO A 76 11.67 -26.11 20.10
N ALA A 77 10.35 -26.23 20.27
CA ALA A 77 9.53 -27.26 19.63
C ALA A 77 9.60 -27.21 18.08
N LEU A 78 9.99 -26.07 17.50
CA LEU A 78 10.11 -25.88 16.05
C LEU A 78 11.51 -26.19 15.49
N LYS A 79 12.44 -26.74 16.30
CA LYS A 79 13.85 -26.97 15.90
C LYS A 79 14.02 -27.68 14.56
N ASP A 80 13.15 -28.64 14.25
CA ASP A 80 13.21 -29.46 13.03
C ASP A 80 12.28 -28.95 11.91
N ALA A 81 11.46 -27.92 12.17
CA ALA A 81 10.52 -27.36 11.19
C ALA A 81 11.26 -26.80 9.97
N GLN A 82 10.76 -27.00 8.75
CA GLN A 82 11.42 -26.55 7.52
C GLN A 82 10.53 -25.58 6.74
N VAL A 83 11.15 -24.70 5.94
CA VAL A 83 10.40 -23.87 4.98
C VAL A 83 10.04 -24.76 3.80
N VAL A 84 8.76 -25.06 3.64
CA VAL A 84 8.23 -25.85 2.51
C VAL A 84 7.88 -24.99 1.30
N GLU A 85 7.52 -23.73 1.53
CA GLU A 85 7.10 -22.79 0.49
C GLU A 85 7.42 -21.35 0.92
N SER A 86 7.60 -20.47 -0.07
CA SER A 86 7.73 -19.03 0.13
C SER A 86 7.06 -18.30 -1.02
N TRP A 87 6.24 -17.30 -0.70
CA TRP A 87 5.54 -16.46 -1.65
C TRP A 87 5.72 -14.98 -1.26
N ALA A 88 5.41 -14.09 -2.18
CA ALA A 88 5.31 -12.66 -1.91
C ALA A 88 4.04 -12.10 -2.50
N GLY A 89 3.55 -11.03 -1.86
CA GLY A 89 2.39 -10.27 -2.32
C GLY A 89 2.67 -8.78 -2.23
N LEU A 90 1.82 -8.01 -2.89
CA LEU A 90 1.86 -6.55 -2.80
C LEU A 90 0.94 -6.09 -1.67
N ILE A 91 1.45 -5.17 -0.84
CA ILE A 91 0.69 -4.47 0.18
C ILE A 91 0.78 -2.99 -0.12
N ASP A 92 -0.38 -2.34 -0.21
CA ASP A 92 -0.47 -0.88 -0.21
C ASP A 92 -0.42 -0.36 1.23
N VAL A 93 0.45 0.63 1.45
CA VAL A 93 0.65 1.24 2.76
C VAL A 93 0.36 2.73 2.64
N LEU A 94 -0.53 3.22 3.50
CA LEU A 94 -0.85 4.64 3.62
C LEU A 94 -0.03 5.27 4.76
N PRO A 95 0.25 6.59 4.72
CA PRO A 95 1.11 7.26 5.69
C PRO A 95 0.70 7.07 7.15
N ASP A 96 -0.59 6.94 7.42
CA ASP A 96 -1.16 6.79 8.76
C ASP A 96 -1.51 5.34 9.13
N GLY A 97 -1.33 4.39 8.21
CA GLY A 97 -1.68 2.98 8.42
C GLY A 97 -3.19 2.69 8.41
N ILE A 98 -4.04 3.67 8.09
CA ILE A 98 -5.50 3.56 8.09
C ILE A 98 -5.98 3.44 6.64
N PRO A 99 -6.93 2.55 6.29
CA PRO A 99 -7.45 2.47 4.92
C PRO A 99 -8.18 3.73 4.48
N VAL A 100 -8.38 3.86 3.17
CA VAL A 100 -9.30 4.83 2.57
C VAL A 100 -10.57 4.10 2.18
N LEU A 101 -11.70 4.52 2.78
CA LEU A 101 -13.06 4.12 2.45
C LEU A 101 -13.83 5.41 2.18
N ASP A 102 -14.04 5.76 0.91
CA ASP A 102 -14.54 7.09 0.57
C ASP A 102 -15.28 7.16 -0.77
N ALA A 103 -16.16 8.15 -0.89
CA ALA A 103 -16.77 8.57 -2.15
C ALA A 103 -15.93 9.71 -2.73
N ALA A 104 -15.32 9.50 -3.89
CA ALA A 104 -14.39 10.47 -4.47
C ALA A 104 -15.14 11.74 -4.92
N ALA A 105 -14.92 12.87 -4.23
CA ALA A 105 -15.57 14.14 -4.54
C ALA A 105 -15.36 14.61 -5.99
N GLN A 106 -14.23 14.25 -6.59
CA GLN A 106 -13.87 14.63 -7.97
C GLN A 106 -14.44 13.69 -9.04
N ALA A 107 -15.05 12.56 -8.64
CA ALA A 107 -15.56 11.54 -9.55
C ALA A 107 -16.89 10.97 -9.01
N GLN A 108 -18.00 11.58 -9.44
CA GLN A 108 -19.34 11.15 -9.03
C GLN A 108 -19.57 9.67 -9.37
N GLY A 109 -20.07 8.91 -8.39
CA GLY A 109 -20.32 7.47 -8.52
C GLY A 109 -19.10 6.58 -8.27
N LEU A 110 -17.90 7.14 -8.05
CA LEU A 110 -16.72 6.36 -7.66
C LEU A 110 -16.63 6.23 -6.14
N LEU A 111 -16.76 4.99 -5.67
CA LEU A 111 -16.42 4.59 -4.31
C LEU A 111 -15.08 3.86 -4.29
N VAL A 112 -14.24 4.17 -3.29
CA VAL A 112 -12.89 3.63 -3.16
C VAL A 112 -12.76 2.91 -1.83
N ALA A 113 -12.21 1.70 -1.87
CA ALA A 113 -11.75 0.94 -0.71
C ALA A 113 -10.32 0.44 -0.97
N THR A 114 -9.30 1.08 -0.39
CA THR A 114 -7.87 0.81 -0.66
C THR A 114 -7.01 1.12 0.56
N GLY A 115 -5.74 0.74 0.54
CA GLY A 115 -4.75 1.16 1.52
C GLY A 115 -4.86 0.38 2.82
N PHE A 116 -5.15 -0.92 2.75
CA PHE A 116 -5.45 -1.72 3.94
C PHE A 116 -4.23 -2.05 4.80
N CYS A 117 -3.02 -1.66 4.39
CA CYS A 117 -1.81 -1.69 5.21
C CYS A 117 -1.52 -3.07 5.83
N GLY A 118 -1.86 -4.16 5.12
CA GLY A 118 -1.66 -5.54 5.56
C GLY A 118 -2.75 -6.13 6.47
N HIS A 119 -3.77 -5.36 6.84
CA HIS A 119 -4.84 -5.79 7.77
C HIS A 119 -6.19 -6.02 7.07
N GLY A 120 -6.22 -5.95 5.73
CA GLY A 120 -7.45 -5.98 4.94
C GLY A 120 -8.22 -7.29 4.99
N PHE A 121 -7.54 -8.42 5.23
CA PHE A 121 -8.21 -9.73 5.27
C PHE A 121 -9.26 -9.81 6.39
N ALA A 122 -8.89 -9.41 7.61
CA ALA A 122 -9.80 -9.41 8.75
C ALA A 122 -10.91 -8.34 8.60
N MET A 123 -10.60 -7.22 7.95
CA MET A 123 -11.56 -6.12 7.72
C MET A 123 -12.53 -6.37 6.57
N GLY A 124 -12.21 -7.29 5.65
CA GLY A 124 -12.94 -7.52 4.41
C GLY A 124 -14.45 -7.66 4.57
N PRO A 125 -14.97 -8.50 5.50
CA PRO A 125 -16.41 -8.68 5.67
C PRO A 125 -17.16 -7.40 6.05
N ILE A 126 -16.67 -6.64 7.04
CA ILE A 126 -17.34 -5.42 7.48
C ILE A 126 -17.21 -4.31 6.44
N VAL A 127 -16.04 -4.17 5.80
CA VAL A 127 -15.84 -3.17 4.76
C VAL A 127 -16.71 -3.46 3.55
N GLY A 128 -16.77 -4.72 3.08
CA GLY A 128 -17.63 -5.11 1.97
C GLY A 128 -19.10 -4.76 2.22
N ARG A 129 -19.59 -5.00 3.44
CA ARG A 129 -20.94 -4.62 3.85
C ARG A 129 -21.15 -3.10 3.81
N LEU A 130 -20.27 -2.31 4.42
CA LEU A 130 -20.41 -0.85 4.47
C LEU A 130 -20.33 -0.22 3.08
N MET A 131 -19.45 -0.73 2.22
CA MET A 131 -19.36 -0.26 0.83
C MET A 131 -20.62 -0.62 0.03
N ALA A 132 -21.21 -1.82 0.26
CA ALA A 132 -22.46 -2.21 -0.38
C ALA A 132 -23.65 -1.35 0.09
N GLU A 133 -23.76 -1.07 1.39
CA GLU A 133 -24.75 -0.13 1.94
C GLU A 133 -24.58 1.27 1.31
N TRP A 134 -23.34 1.76 1.19
CA TRP A 134 -23.10 3.05 0.54
C TRP A 134 -23.52 3.06 -0.94
N ILE A 135 -23.30 1.95 -1.66
CA ILE A 135 -23.74 1.82 -3.06
C ILE A 135 -25.26 1.82 -3.20
N VAL A 136 -25.97 1.07 -2.35
CA VAL A 136 -27.42 0.84 -2.48
C VAL A 136 -28.25 1.94 -1.81
N ASP A 137 -27.87 2.33 -0.59
CA ASP A 137 -28.64 3.22 0.27
C ASP A 137 -28.09 4.65 0.28
N GLY A 138 -26.95 4.90 -0.39
CA GLY A 138 -26.31 6.21 -0.48
C GLY A 138 -25.48 6.60 0.75
N GLN A 139 -25.49 5.78 1.81
CA GLN A 139 -24.69 5.99 3.01
C GLN A 139 -24.38 4.66 3.74
N PRO A 140 -23.21 4.54 4.39
CA PRO A 140 -22.88 3.38 5.23
C PRO A 140 -23.63 3.43 6.57
N SER A 141 -23.86 2.26 7.19
CA SER A 141 -24.45 2.17 8.54
C SER A 141 -23.52 2.57 9.68
N LEU A 142 -22.22 2.69 9.43
CA LEU A 142 -21.21 3.13 10.39
C LEU A 142 -20.50 4.41 9.91
N ASP A 143 -20.06 5.22 10.86
CA ASP A 143 -19.28 6.43 10.55
C ASP A 143 -17.91 6.07 9.94
N LEU A 144 -17.70 6.53 8.70
CA LEU A 144 -16.46 6.35 7.96
C LEU A 144 -15.60 7.62 7.91
N SER A 145 -15.91 8.66 8.70
CA SER A 145 -15.22 9.95 8.70
C SER A 145 -13.70 9.85 8.88
N ALA A 146 -13.22 8.89 9.66
CA ALA A 146 -11.78 8.63 9.86
C ALA A 146 -11.09 8.00 8.63
N PHE A 147 -11.86 7.41 7.71
CA PHE A 147 -11.38 6.69 6.52
C PHE A 147 -11.42 7.53 5.25
N ARG A 148 -11.90 8.78 5.31
CA ARG A 148 -11.96 9.68 4.16
C ARG A 148 -10.57 9.99 3.59
N LEU A 149 -10.46 10.06 2.27
CA LEU A 149 -9.23 10.43 1.55
C LEU A 149 -8.79 11.86 1.90
N GLN A 150 -9.75 12.75 2.16
CA GLN A 150 -9.52 14.16 2.44
C GLN A 150 -8.63 14.41 3.67
N ARG A 151 -8.50 13.44 4.59
CA ARG A 151 -7.66 13.56 5.79
C ARG A 151 -6.18 13.84 5.47
N PHE A 152 -5.70 13.41 4.31
CA PHE A 152 -4.32 13.66 3.85
C PHE A 152 -4.08 15.11 3.36
N PHE A 153 -5.15 15.90 3.21
CA PHE A 153 -5.11 17.22 2.61
C PHE A 153 -5.52 18.34 3.57
N ASP A 154 -6.27 18.04 4.63
CA ASP A 154 -6.84 19.05 5.53
C ASP A 154 -6.23 19.08 6.93
N GLY A 155 -5.13 18.36 7.14
CA GLY A 155 -4.38 18.37 8.40
C GLY A 155 -4.95 17.48 9.49
N THR A 156 -5.97 16.67 9.21
CA THR A 156 -6.55 15.73 10.19
C THR A 156 -5.90 14.34 10.20
N MET A 157 -4.97 14.06 9.28
CA MET A 157 -4.18 12.82 9.26
C MET A 157 -3.47 12.61 10.60
N GLN A 158 -3.64 11.41 11.17
CA GLN A 158 -2.97 11.03 12.42
C GLN A 158 -1.60 10.42 12.14
N ARG A 159 -0.67 10.56 13.08
CA ARG A 159 0.59 9.81 13.01
C ARG A 159 0.37 8.37 13.48
N PRO A 160 0.93 7.38 12.79
CA PRO A 160 0.83 5.99 13.22
C PRO A 160 1.55 5.80 14.56
N ARG A 161 0.91 5.08 15.50
CA ARG A 161 1.50 4.79 16.83
C ARG A 161 2.58 3.73 16.79
N SER A 162 2.55 2.86 15.78
CA SER A 162 3.56 1.87 15.47
C SER A 162 3.42 1.52 13.99
N MET A 163 4.52 1.56 13.26
CA MET A 163 4.65 0.84 11.99
C MET A 163 5.54 -0.36 12.25
N LEU A 164 5.16 -1.52 11.69
CA LEU A 164 5.85 -2.82 11.71
C LEU A 164 7.34 -2.80 12.11
#